data_AF-A0ABC9TV80-F1
#
_entry.id   AF-A0ABC9TV80-F1
#
_cell.length_a   1.000
_cell.length_b   1.000
_cell.length_c   1.000
_cell.angle_alpha   90.00
_cell.angle_beta   90.00
_cell.angle_gamma   90.00
#
_symmetry.space_group_name_H-M   'P 1'
#
loop_
_entity.id
_entity.type
_entity.pdbx_description
1 polymer ?
#
loop_
_entity_poly.entity_id
_entity_poly.type
_entity_poly.pdbx_seq_one_letter_code
_entity_poly.pdbx_strand_id
1 'polypeptide(L)'
;MRLLRSKRIRQKKGQKERACKAIEEQFGQQADTEEADEPIRNLLKHIAELIVEEKLDSASLDIGNGLKAKLSITSKGYIKVERQKTEKAVQEA
;
A
#
# COMPACT_ATOMS: atom_id res chain seq x y z
N MET A 1 -1.79 20.98 24.92
CA MET A 1 -1.40 19.56 24.71
C MET A 1 -2.53 18.66 24.18
N ARG A 2 -3.78 18.67 24.70
CA ARG A 2 -4.88 17.78 24.21
C ARG A 2 -5.28 17.99 22.74
N LEU A 3 -5.42 19.24 22.29
CA LEU A 3 -5.83 19.57 20.91
C LEU A 3 -4.87 19.04 19.82
N LEU A 4 -3.56 19.01 20.09
CA LEU A 4 -2.55 18.49 19.17
C LEU A 4 -2.64 16.97 19.00
N ARG A 5 -2.95 16.25 20.09
CA ARG A 5 -3.16 14.80 20.05
C ARG A 5 -4.39 14.43 19.22
N SER A 6 -5.50 15.14 19.40
CA SER A 6 -6.74 14.90 18.64
C SER A 6 -6.58 15.15 17.14
N LYS A 7 -5.81 16.19 16.76
CA LYS A 7 -5.49 16.46 15.35
C LYS A 7 -4.65 15.34 14.73
N ARG A 8 -3.59 14.89 15.43
CA ARG A 8 -2.71 13.81 14.94
C ARG A 8 -3.46 12.49 14.77
N ILE A 9 -4.33 12.12 15.73
CA ILE A 9 -5.16 10.91 15.64
C ILE A 9 -6.07 10.97 14.41
N ARG A 10 -6.74 12.11 14.19
CA ARG A 10 -7.62 12.30 13.02
C ARG A 10 -6.86 12.22 11.71
N GLN A 11 -5.65 12.79 11.66
CA GLN A 11 -4.78 12.72 10.49
C GLN A 11 -4.37 11.28 10.18
N LYS A 12 -3.88 10.54 11.18
CA LYS A 12 -3.49 9.13 11.04
C LYS A 12 -4.65 8.26 10.58
N LYS A 13 -5.85 8.45 11.15
CA LYS A 13 -7.07 7.77 10.70
C LYS A 13 -7.35 8.02 9.22
N GLY A 14 -7.33 9.28 8.78
CA GLY A 14 -7.56 9.63 7.37
C GLY A 14 -6.45 9.14 6.43
N GLN A 15 -5.19 9.05 6.90
CA GLN A 15 -4.12 8.41 6.14
C GLN A 15 -4.38 6.91 5.97
N LYS A 16 -4.75 6.21 7.05
CA LYS A 16 -5.07 4.78 7.03
C LYS A 16 -6.24 4.48 6.08
N GLU A 17 -7.34 5.22 6.19
CA GLU A 17 -8.51 5.03 5.32
C GLU A 17 -8.18 5.21 3.84
N ARG A 18 -7.42 6.26 3.49
CA ARG A 18 -6.99 6.48 2.10
C ARG A 18 -6.02 5.42 1.60
N ALA A 19 -5.09 4.98 2.44
CA ALA A 19 -4.15 3.92 2.08
C ALA A 19 -4.89 2.59 1.84
N CYS A 20 -5.82 2.21 2.72
CA CYS A 20 -6.66 1.03 2.52
C CYS A 20 -7.47 1.11 1.23
N LYS A 21 -8.08 2.27 0.92
CA LYS A 21 -8.81 2.47 -0.33
C LYS A 21 -7.90 2.28 -1.55
N ALA A 22 -6.72 2.90 -1.54
CA ALA A 22 -5.75 2.77 -2.62
C ALA A 22 -5.26 1.33 -2.80
N ILE A 23 -5.14 0.55 -1.72
CA ILE A 23 -4.80 -0.88 -1.80
C ILE A 23 -5.93 -1.66 -2.46
N GLU A 24 -7.19 -1.43 -2.11
CA GLU A 24 -8.31 -2.12 -2.77
C GLU A 24 -8.45 -1.72 -4.24
N GLU A 25 -8.21 -0.45 -4.59
CA GLU A 25 -8.22 0.02 -5.98
C GLU A 25 -7.09 -0.63 -6.81
N GLN A 26 -5.89 -0.79 -6.23
CA GLN A 26 -4.73 -1.32 -6.95
C GLN A 26 -4.65 -2.85 -6.96
N PHE A 27 -5.17 -3.51 -5.92
CA PHE A 27 -4.96 -4.95 -5.69
C PHE A 27 -6.24 -5.73 -5.43
N GLY A 28 -7.38 -5.09 -5.20
CA GLY A 28 -8.67 -5.74 -4.99
C GLY A 28 -9.44 -5.99 -6.30
N GLN A 29 -10.73 -6.30 -6.17
CA GLN A 29 -11.62 -6.60 -7.30
C GLN A 29 -11.76 -5.48 -8.33
N GLN A 30 -11.45 -4.24 -7.93
CA GLN A 30 -11.53 -3.06 -8.79
C GLN A 30 -10.23 -2.79 -9.55
N ALA A 31 -9.19 -3.61 -9.36
CA ALA A 31 -7.95 -3.45 -10.08
C ALA A 31 -8.16 -3.69 -11.58
N ASP A 32 -7.55 -2.87 -12.43
CA ASP A 32 -7.56 -3.04 -13.89
C ASP A 32 -6.83 -4.31 -14.37
N THR A 33 -6.28 -5.09 -13.43
CA THR A 33 -5.50 -6.31 -13.65
C THR A 33 -5.89 -7.35 -12.59
N GLU A 34 -5.24 -8.53 -12.59
CA GLU A 34 -5.54 -9.60 -11.62
C GLU A 34 -5.59 -9.11 -10.17
N GLU A 35 -6.67 -9.47 -9.47
CA GLU A 35 -6.83 -9.28 -8.03
C GLU A 35 -5.73 -10.07 -7.30
N ALA A 36 -5.09 -9.44 -6.32
CA ALA A 36 -4.21 -10.15 -5.39
C ALA A 36 -5.05 -10.76 -4.27
N ASP A 37 -4.72 -11.97 -3.81
CA ASP A 37 -5.48 -12.67 -2.76
C ASP A 37 -5.72 -11.81 -1.52
N GLU A 38 -6.86 -12.01 -0.86
CA GLU A 38 -7.26 -11.25 0.32
C GLU A 38 -6.20 -11.23 1.44
N PRO A 39 -5.51 -12.35 1.78
CA PRO A 39 -4.43 -12.33 2.77
C PRO A 39 -3.28 -11.39 2.39
N ILE A 40 -2.94 -11.29 1.10
CA ILE A 40 -1.93 -10.36 0.60
C ILE A 40 -2.41 -8.92 0.77
N ARG A 41 -3.67 -8.61 0.39
CA ARG A 41 -4.23 -7.27 0.59
C ARG A 41 -4.26 -6.88 2.07
N ASN A 42 -4.57 -7.82 2.96
CA ASN A 42 -4.58 -7.58 4.40
C ASN A 42 -3.16 -7.34 4.95
N LEU A 43 -2.15 -8.04 4.44
CA LEU A 43 -0.75 -7.76 4.76
C LEU A 43 -0.34 -6.35 4.29
N LEU A 44 -0.72 -5.93 3.08
CA LEU A 44 -0.43 -4.59 2.57
C LEU A 44 -1.08 -3.50 3.43
N LYS A 45 -2.33 -3.71 3.88
CA LYS A 45 -3.03 -2.78 4.80
C LYS A 45 -2.31 -2.68 6.14
N HIS A 46 -1.82 -3.80 6.66
CA HIS A 46 -1.06 -3.81 7.91
C HIS A 46 0.28 -3.06 7.76
N ILE A 47 1.00 -3.27 6.66
CA ILE A 47 2.21 -2.51 6.33
C ILE A 47 1.91 -1.00 6.24
N ALA A 48 0.81 -0.61 5.59
CA ALA A 48 0.41 0.78 5.52
C ALA A 48 0.16 1.39 6.90
N GLU A 49 -0.47 0.64 7.81
CA GLU A 49 -0.66 1.05 9.20
C GLU A 49 0.66 1.24 9.94
N LEU A 50 1.63 0.32 9.77
CA LEU A 50 2.96 0.49 10.35
C LEU A 50 3.67 1.75 9.84
N ILE A 51 3.50 2.12 8.57
CA ILE A 51 4.04 3.37 8.03
C ILE A 51 3.32 4.60 8.60
N VAL A 52 1.98 4.58 8.66
CA VAL A 52 1.19 5.66 9.28
C VAL A 52 1.55 5.86 10.75
N GLU A 53 1.85 4.77 11.46
CA GLU A 53 2.29 4.81 12.85
C GLU A 53 3.77 5.15 13.03
N GLU A 54 4.45 5.55 11.94
CA GLU A 54 5.86 5.97 11.93
C GLU A 54 6.78 4.84 12.46
N LYS A 55 6.40 3.57 12.22
CA LYS A 55 7.18 2.37 12.56
C LYS A 55 8.01 1.86 11.39
N LEU A 56 7.65 2.25 10.17
CA LEU A 56 8.35 1.96 8.93
C LEU A 56 8.31 3.21 8.04
N ASP A 57 9.39 3.47 7.29
CA ASP A 57 9.35 4.54 6.28
C ASP A 57 8.75 4.04 4.95
N SER A 58 9.04 2.79 4.61
CA SER A 58 8.56 2.12 3.40
C SER A 58 8.68 0.60 3.51
N ALA A 59 8.02 -0.09 2.59
CA ALA A 59 8.17 -1.52 2.37
C ALA A 59 8.02 -1.85 0.89
N SER A 60 8.66 -2.93 0.45
CA SER A 60 8.46 -3.52 -0.87
C SER A 60 8.22 -5.02 -0.70
N LEU A 61 7.19 -5.53 -1.36
CA LEU A 61 6.77 -6.91 -1.29
C LEU A 61 6.78 -7.49 -2.70
N ASP A 62 7.51 -8.59 -2.88
CA ASP A 62 7.40 -9.43 -4.06
C ASP A 62 6.29 -10.46 -3.80
N ILE A 63 5.22 -10.40 -4.59
CA ILE A 63 4.03 -11.24 -4.43
C ILE A 63 4.17 -12.51 -5.31
N GLY A 64 5.09 -12.50 -6.28
CA GLY A 64 5.25 -13.56 -7.27
C GLY A 64 4.49 -13.28 -8.58
N ASN A 65 4.69 -14.13 -9.59
CA ASN A 65 4.10 -13.99 -10.92
C ASN A 65 4.30 -12.60 -11.55
N GLY A 66 5.48 -12.02 -11.31
CA GLY A 66 5.85 -10.69 -11.77
C GLY A 66 5.12 -9.54 -11.07
N LEU A 67 4.31 -9.79 -10.03
CA LEU A 67 3.60 -8.77 -9.27
C LEU A 67 4.42 -8.32 -8.05
N LYS A 68 4.61 -7.02 -7.92
CA LYS A 68 5.25 -6.38 -6.77
C LYS A 68 4.40 -5.22 -6.25
N ALA A 69 4.47 -5.01 -4.94
CA ALA A 69 3.88 -3.87 -4.27
C ALA A 69 4.94 -3.04 -3.56
N LYS A 70 4.82 -1.72 -3.62
CA LYS A 70 5.62 -0.81 -2.81
C LYS A 70 4.74 0.18 -2.08
N LEU A 71 4.98 0.33 -0.78
CA LEU A 71 4.31 1.30 0.07
C LEU A 71 5.35 2.22 0.68
N SER A 72 5.11 3.53 0.67
CA SER A 72 6.03 4.51 1.23
C SER A 72 5.33 5.79 1.63
N ILE A 73 5.85 6.49 2.64
CA ILE A 73 5.40 7.85 2.94
C ILE A 73 5.91 8.85 1.89
N THR A 74 5.04 9.77 1.47
CA THR A 74 5.39 10.89 0.58
C THR A 74 5.89 12.08 1.39
N SER A 75 6.57 13.04 0.74
CA SER A 75 6.96 14.31 1.38
C SER A 75 5.80 15.14 1.93
N LYS A 76 4.57 14.89 1.44
CA LYS A 76 3.32 15.51 1.92
C LYS A 76 2.64 14.72 3.04
N GLY A 77 3.25 13.61 3.50
CA GLY A 77 2.73 12.75 4.56
C GLY A 77 1.58 11.83 4.11
N TYR A 78 1.33 11.64 2.82
CA TYR A 78 0.42 10.59 2.33
C TYR A 78 1.15 9.27 2.17
N ILE A 79 0.44 8.15 2.27
CA ILE A 79 0.97 6.83 1.89
C ILE A 79 0.80 6.67 0.39
N LYS A 80 1.91 6.51 -0.33
CA LYS A 80 1.92 6.09 -1.72
C LYS A 80 1.82 4.57 -1.77
N VAL A 81 0.93 4.06 -2.61
CA VAL A 81 0.75 2.64 -2.88
C VAL A 81 1.03 2.43 -4.36
N GLU A 82 2.03 1.62 -4.67
CA GLU A 82 2.47 1.35 -6.04
C GLU A 82 2.32 -0.14 -6.33
N ARG A 83 1.74 -0.44 -7.49
CA ARG A 83 1.70 -1.76 -8.10
C ARG A 83 2.65 -1.80 -9.28
N GLN A 84 3.44 -2.86 -9.37
CA GLN A 84 4.29 -3.14 -10.53
C GLN A 84 4.00 -4.55 -11.02
N LYS A 85 3.68 -4.70 -12.31
CA LYS A 85 3.54 -6.00 -12.98
C LYS A 85 4.60 -6.08 -14.06
N THR A 86 5.38 -7.16 -14.05
CA THR A 86 6.39 -7.43 -15.07
C THR A 86 5.97 -8.69 -15.84
N GLU A 87 5.82 -8.54 -17.15
CA GLU A 87 5.65 -9.66 -18.06
C GLU A 87 7.02 -10.11 -18.55
N LYS A 88 7.32 -11.40 -18.43
CA LYS A 88 8.53 -12.00 -19.01
C LYS A 88 8.12 -12.64 -20.33
N ALA A 89 8.50 -12.03 -21.45
CA ALA A 89 8.49 -12.69 -22.75
C ALA A 89 9.81 -13.46 -22.91
N VAL A 90 9.73 -14.77 -23.10
CA VAL A 90 10.87 -15.60 -23.50
C VAL A 90 10.72 -15.82 -25.00
N GLN A 91 11.74 -15.42 -25.76
CA GLN A 91 11.84 -15.71 -27.18
C GLN A 91 13.13 -16.48 -27.42
N GLU A 92 12.98 -17.74 -27.81
CA GLU A 92 14.08 -18.58 -28.28
C GLU A 92 14.26 -18.31 -29.78
N ALA A 93 15.50 -18.10 -30.20
CA ALA A 93 15.91 -17.84 -31.58
C ALA A 93 16.69 -19.04 -32.13
#